data_AF-A0A4Y7ZRK7-F1
#
_entry.id   AF-A0A4Y7ZRK7-F1
#
_cell.length_a   1.000
_cell.length_b   1.000
_cell.length_c   1.000
_cell.angle_alpha   90.00
_cell.angle_beta   90.00
_cell.angle_gamma   90.00
#
_symmetry.space_group_name_H-M   'P 1'
#
loop_
_entity.id
_entity.type
_entity.pdbx_description
1 polymer ?
#
loop_
_entity_poly.entity_id
_entity_poly.type
_entity_poly.pdbx_seq_one_letter_code
_entity_poly.pdbx_strand_id
1 'polypeptide(L)'
;MSEKIICHLVAGFLGAGKTSFIQQLASYKPEHERWVILVNEVGQQSYPVESLKAQNIAVKTVLGGCLCCTAGLPFRVALNDMIKDHKPDRIFIEPAGAGHLDNIQTLLQGEFYLPIIELAETQCLLNAKHLNDPELVEHESYLELIKQADNLLVYGEVAKASSLALHYKKPLTVLQGDQGDANLLNKA
;
A
#
# COMPACT_ATOMS: atom_id res chain seq x y z
N MET A 1 -25.57 11.32 -0.93
CA MET A 1 -24.77 10.10 -0.75
C MET A 1 -23.50 10.52 -0.05
N SER A 2 -23.06 9.82 1.00
CA SER A 2 -21.73 10.07 1.58
C SER A 2 -20.66 9.73 0.54
N GLU A 3 -19.58 10.51 0.48
CA GLU A 3 -18.42 10.17 -0.34
C GLU A 3 -17.84 8.82 0.10
N LYS A 4 -17.31 8.05 -0.87
CA LYS A 4 -16.63 6.79 -0.58
C LYS A 4 -15.28 7.06 0.06
N ILE A 5 -14.81 6.11 0.85
CA ILE A 5 -13.48 6.13 1.45
C ILE A 5 -12.48 5.70 0.38
N ILE A 6 -11.46 6.52 0.10
CA ILE A 6 -10.43 6.16 -0.88
C ILE A 6 -9.43 5.21 -0.22
N CYS A 7 -9.25 4.03 -0.82
CA CYS A 7 -8.35 3.00 -0.32
C CYS A 7 -7.12 2.86 -1.22
N HIS A 8 -5.94 3.03 -0.63
CA HIS A 8 -4.63 2.94 -1.28
C HIS A 8 -3.94 1.63 -0.88
N LEU A 9 -3.66 0.77 -1.87
CA LEU A 9 -2.79 -0.40 -1.68
C LEU A 9 -1.34 -0.03 -1.99
N VAL A 10 -0.49 -0.09 -0.97
CA VAL A 10 0.95 0.20 -1.10
C VAL A 10 1.70 -1.11 -0.98
N ALA A 11 2.00 -1.73 -2.11
CA ALA A 11 2.68 -3.00 -2.25
C ALA A 11 4.19 -2.84 -2.50
N GLY A 12 4.89 -3.96 -2.54
CA GLY A 12 6.33 -4.04 -2.75
C GLY A 12 6.96 -5.09 -1.84
N PHE A 13 8.11 -5.62 -2.27
CA PHE A 13 8.77 -6.70 -1.56
C PHE A 13 9.20 -6.32 -0.13
N LEU A 14 9.56 -7.29 0.71
CA LEU A 14 10.08 -7.00 2.05
C LEU A 14 11.33 -6.11 1.91
N GLY A 15 11.39 -5.00 2.64
CA GLY A 15 12.48 -4.02 2.51
C GLY A 15 12.31 -3.00 1.37
N ALA A 16 11.19 -3.03 0.64
CA ALA A 16 10.95 -2.07 -0.46
C ALA A 16 10.79 -0.60 -0.02
N GLY A 17 10.56 -0.35 1.28
CA GLY A 17 10.36 0.99 1.83
C GLY A 17 8.89 1.43 1.96
N LYS A 18 7.94 0.50 1.89
CA LYS A 18 6.49 0.75 2.00
C LYS A 18 6.11 1.59 3.22
N THR A 19 6.52 1.16 4.42
CA THR A 19 6.28 1.90 5.67
C THR A 19 6.81 3.33 5.62
N SER A 20 8.05 3.51 5.16
CA SER A 20 8.67 4.84 5.04
C SER A 20 7.94 5.72 4.04
N PHE A 21 7.47 5.15 2.93
CA PHE A 21 6.68 5.87 1.93
C PHE A 21 5.33 6.33 2.50
N ILE A 22 4.58 5.47 3.19
CA ILE A 22 3.33 5.88 3.83
C ILE A 22 3.58 6.94 4.91
N GLN A 23 4.67 6.84 5.68
CA GLN A 23 5.06 7.86 6.66
C GLN A 23 5.43 9.19 6.00
N GLN A 24 6.11 9.17 4.86
CA GLN A 24 6.38 10.36 4.05
C GLN A 24 5.05 10.99 3.60
N LEU A 25 4.12 10.22 3.04
CA LEU A 25 2.81 10.72 2.63
C LEU A 25 2.02 11.31 3.80
N ALA A 26 2.08 10.68 4.97
CA ALA A 26 1.44 11.16 6.19
C ALA A 26 1.95 12.55 6.60
N SER A 27 3.22 12.87 6.35
CA SER A 27 3.78 14.21 6.63
C SER A 27 3.19 15.34 5.77
N TYR A 28 2.55 14.98 4.65
CA TYR A 28 1.88 15.91 3.72
C TYR A 28 0.36 15.75 3.72
N LYS A 29 -0.18 14.99 4.68
CA LYS A 29 -1.61 14.74 4.82
C LYS A 29 -2.39 16.07 4.97
N PRO A 30 -3.49 16.27 4.23
CA PRO A 30 -4.39 17.38 4.48
C PRO A 30 -4.96 17.35 5.91
N GLU A 31 -4.92 18.48 6.62
CA GLU A 31 -5.32 18.55 8.03
C GLU A 31 -6.75 18.07 8.30
N HIS A 32 -7.65 18.31 7.35
CA HIS A 32 -9.08 17.98 7.47
C HIS A 32 -9.40 16.49 7.25
N GLU A 33 -8.52 15.74 6.60
CA GLU A 33 -8.75 14.31 6.36
C GLU A 33 -8.53 13.49 7.64
N ARG A 34 -9.14 12.32 7.74
CA ARG A 34 -8.85 11.28 8.73
C ARG A 34 -8.30 10.07 8.00
N TRP A 35 -7.11 9.61 8.39
CA TRP A 35 -6.50 8.46 7.74
C TRP A 35 -6.51 7.24 8.65
N VAL A 36 -6.64 6.08 8.03
CA VAL A 36 -6.42 4.78 8.65
C VAL A 36 -5.31 4.07 7.90
N ILE A 37 -4.39 3.44 8.62
CA ILE A 37 -3.33 2.60 8.06
C ILE A 37 -3.48 1.19 8.64
N LEU A 38 -3.71 0.21 7.76
CA LEU A 38 -3.74 -1.21 8.07
C LEU A 38 -2.43 -1.84 7.63
N VAL A 39 -1.72 -2.47 8.56
CA VAL A 39 -0.39 -3.02 8.32
C VAL A 39 -0.42 -4.51 8.65
N ASN A 40 0.01 -5.34 7.70
CA ASN A 40 0.15 -6.77 7.92
C ASN A 40 1.64 -7.11 8.08
N GLU A 41 2.15 -7.17 9.31
CA GLU A 41 3.59 -7.32 9.55
C GLU A 41 3.97 -8.59 10.32
N VAL A 42 5.06 -9.21 9.85
CA VAL A 42 6.21 -9.70 10.64
C VAL A 42 7.45 -9.03 10.02
N GLY A 43 8.12 -8.08 10.69
CA GLY A 43 9.12 -7.17 10.06
C GLY A 43 9.68 -6.04 10.97
N GLN A 44 10.62 -5.22 10.46
CA GLN A 44 11.60 -4.42 11.23
C GLN A 44 11.23 -2.96 11.59
N GLN A 45 10.29 -2.32 10.91
CA GLN A 45 10.03 -0.87 11.08
C GLN A 45 8.58 -0.62 11.46
N SER A 46 8.36 -0.23 12.71
CA SER A 46 7.03 0.10 13.23
C SER A 46 6.63 1.54 12.93
N TYR A 47 5.33 1.79 12.86
CA TYR A 47 4.78 3.14 12.78
C TYR A 47 4.90 3.87 14.14
N PRO A 48 5.26 5.17 14.17
CA PRO A 48 5.25 5.97 15.39
C PRO A 48 3.81 6.35 15.78
N VAL A 49 3.04 5.38 16.29
CA VAL A 49 1.59 5.47 16.49
C VAL A 49 1.16 6.72 17.26
N GLU A 50 1.86 7.09 18.34
CA GLU A 50 1.51 8.28 19.14
C GLU A 50 1.64 9.59 18.34
N SER A 51 2.68 9.71 17.51
CA SER A 51 2.89 10.88 16.64
C SER A 51 1.81 10.98 15.56
N LEU A 52 1.45 9.84 14.97
CA LEU A 52 0.43 9.76 13.91
C LEU A 52 -0.98 10.02 14.45
N LYS A 53 -1.27 9.58 15.68
CA LYS A 53 -2.55 9.85 16.34
C LYS A 53 -2.80 11.36 16.50
N ALA A 54 -1.77 12.14 16.78
CA ALA A 54 -1.86 13.60 16.85
C ALA A 54 -2.22 14.26 15.50
N GLN A 55 -2.06 13.54 14.39
CA GLN A 55 -2.35 13.99 13.02
C GLN A 55 -3.67 13.43 12.45
N ASN A 56 -4.53 12.88 13.31
CA ASN A 56 -5.75 12.14 12.92
C ASN A 56 -5.47 10.94 12.01
N ILE A 57 -4.38 10.23 12.29
CA ILE A 57 -4.01 8.99 11.61
C ILE A 57 -4.05 7.84 12.61
N ALA A 58 -4.89 6.85 12.35
CA ALA A 58 -5.00 5.65 13.17
C ALA A 58 -4.30 4.48 12.50
N VAL A 59 -3.43 3.77 13.22
CA VAL A 59 -2.68 2.63 12.69
C VAL A 59 -3.13 1.35 13.39
N LYS A 60 -3.39 0.30 12.62
CA LYS A 60 -3.76 -1.02 13.13
C LYS A 60 -2.94 -2.11 12.46
N THR A 61 -2.23 -2.87 13.29
CA THR A 61 -1.56 -4.09 12.85
C THR A 61 -2.54 -5.25 12.80
N VAL A 62 -2.55 -5.98 11.70
CA VAL A 62 -3.30 -7.24 11.52
C VAL A 62 -2.29 -8.37 11.67
N LEU A 63 -2.42 -9.17 12.74
CA LEU A 63 -1.51 -10.27 13.07
C LEU A 63 -2.09 -11.61 12.58
N GLY A 64 -1.24 -12.43 11.94
CA GLY A 64 -1.48 -13.87 11.75
C GLY A 64 -1.94 -14.30 10.35
N GLY A 65 -1.21 -15.27 9.79
CA GLY A 65 -1.51 -15.97 8.52
C GLY A 65 -1.21 -15.12 7.29
N CYS A 66 -0.76 -15.72 6.20
CA CYS A 66 -0.71 -14.99 4.94
C CYS A 66 -2.09 -14.36 4.71
N LEU A 67 -2.14 -13.04 4.46
CA LEU A 67 -3.33 -12.31 3.98
C LEU A 67 -4.08 -13.07 2.88
N CYS A 68 -3.36 -13.94 2.17
CA CYS A 68 -3.84 -14.75 1.08
C CYS A 68 -4.35 -16.17 1.41
N CYS A 69 -3.96 -16.80 2.53
CA CYS A 69 -4.00 -18.26 2.61
C CYS A 69 -5.14 -18.83 3.46
N THR A 70 -5.74 -18.08 4.40
CA THR A 70 -6.95 -18.53 5.16
C THR A 70 -7.55 -17.49 6.13
N ALA A 71 -7.06 -16.24 6.17
CA ALA A 71 -7.41 -15.28 7.22
C ALA A 71 -7.94 -13.93 6.68
N GLY A 72 -8.88 -13.97 5.73
CA GLY A 72 -9.65 -12.77 5.37
C GLY A 72 -10.45 -12.19 6.55
N LEU A 73 -10.79 -13.01 7.56
CA LEU A 73 -11.59 -12.56 8.70
C LEU A 73 -10.85 -11.57 9.62
N PRO A 74 -9.62 -11.83 10.13
CA PRO A 74 -8.86 -10.83 10.88
C PRO A 74 -8.69 -9.50 10.14
N PHE A 75 -8.40 -9.55 8.84
CA PHE A 75 -8.30 -8.35 8.01
C PHE A 75 -9.64 -7.60 7.93
N ARG A 76 -10.75 -8.30 7.64
CA ARG A 76 -12.10 -7.71 7.55
C ARG A 76 -12.56 -7.12 8.88
N VAL A 77 -12.29 -7.80 10.00
CA VAL A 77 -12.62 -7.31 11.34
C VAL A 77 -11.86 -6.02 11.60
N ALA A 78 -10.54 -6.03 11.41
CA ALA A 78 -9.72 -4.82 11.59
C ALA A 78 -10.16 -3.68 10.67
N LEU A 79 -10.41 -3.95 9.39
CA LEU A 79 -10.88 -2.95 8.44
C LEU A 79 -12.23 -2.36 8.85
N ASN A 80 -13.19 -3.20 9.24
CA ASN A 80 -14.52 -2.75 9.65
C ASN A 80 -14.49 -1.94 10.95
N ASP A 81 -13.70 -2.39 11.94
CA ASP A 81 -13.52 -1.67 13.20
C ASP A 81 -12.91 -0.29 12.94
N MET A 82 -11.86 -0.21 12.12
CA MET A 82 -11.21 1.05 11.82
C MET A 82 -12.12 2.00 11.03
N ILE A 83 -12.92 1.49 10.08
CA ILE A 83 -13.93 2.29 9.37
C ILE A 83 -14.97 2.85 10.35
N LYS A 84 -15.49 2.00 11.23
CA LYS A 84 -16.53 2.37 12.20
C LYS A 84 -16.04 3.38 13.22
N ASP A 85 -14.85 3.16 13.79
CA ASP A 85 -14.34 3.91 14.92
C ASP A 85 -13.70 5.24 14.51
N HIS A 86 -13.07 5.29 13.33
CA HIS A 86 -12.33 6.47 12.87
C HIS A 86 -13.00 7.22 11.72
N LYS A 87 -13.98 6.63 11.03
CA LYS A 87 -14.68 7.23 9.87
C LYS A 87 -13.69 7.87 8.88
N PRO A 88 -12.69 7.12 8.38
CA PRO A 88 -11.62 7.70 7.59
C PRO A 88 -12.12 8.26 6.26
N ASP A 89 -11.44 9.28 5.77
CA ASP A 89 -11.55 9.73 4.38
C ASP A 89 -10.61 8.91 3.47
N ARG A 90 -9.49 8.43 4.04
CA ARG A 90 -8.53 7.55 3.35
C ARG A 90 -8.10 6.35 4.17
N ILE A 91 -7.95 5.21 3.50
CA ILE A 91 -7.38 3.99 4.04
C ILE A 91 -6.09 3.68 3.27
N PHE A 92 -5.03 3.34 3.98
CA PHE A 92 -3.80 2.78 3.43
C PHE A 92 -3.69 1.35 3.90
N ILE A 93 -3.44 0.42 2.99
CA ILE A 93 -3.16 -0.98 3.33
C ILE A 93 -1.74 -1.29 2.87
N GLU A 94 -0.93 -1.71 3.84
CA GLU A 94 0.42 -2.23 3.63
C GLU A 94 0.39 -3.77 3.80
N PRO A 95 0.30 -4.54 2.70
CA PRO A 95 0.38 -5.99 2.75
C PRO A 95 1.81 -6.46 3.06
N ALA A 96 1.95 -7.72 3.45
CA ALA A 96 3.26 -8.35 3.61
C ALA A 96 4.07 -8.33 2.30
N GLY A 97 5.39 -8.41 2.42
CA GLY A 97 6.32 -8.32 1.28
C GLY A 97 6.16 -9.38 0.18
N ALA A 98 5.42 -10.47 0.40
CA ALA A 98 5.03 -11.44 -0.63
C ALA A 98 3.51 -11.65 -0.65
N GLY A 99 2.76 -10.61 -0.30
CA GLY A 99 1.29 -10.63 -0.22
C GLY A 99 0.65 -10.95 -1.57
N HIS A 100 -0.53 -11.56 -1.55
CA HIS A 100 -1.31 -11.80 -2.77
C HIS A 100 -2.27 -10.62 -2.92
N LEU A 101 -1.93 -9.66 -3.78
CA LEU A 101 -2.68 -8.42 -3.93
C LEU A 101 -4.06 -8.70 -4.51
N ASP A 102 -4.17 -9.66 -5.43
CA ASP A 102 -5.43 -10.10 -6.03
C ASP A 102 -6.51 -10.42 -4.98
N ASN A 103 -6.14 -11.11 -3.90
CA ASN A 103 -7.09 -11.48 -2.86
C ASN A 103 -7.61 -10.26 -2.10
N ILE A 104 -6.75 -9.26 -1.87
CA ILE A 104 -7.11 -8.01 -1.19
C ILE A 104 -7.95 -7.14 -2.14
N GLN A 105 -7.53 -7.00 -3.40
CA GLN A 105 -8.26 -6.25 -4.43
C GLN A 105 -9.66 -6.83 -4.64
N THR A 106 -9.77 -8.15 -4.83
CA THR A 106 -11.05 -8.86 -4.99
C THR A 106 -11.97 -8.64 -3.79
N LEU A 107 -11.41 -8.68 -2.58
CA LEU A 107 -12.17 -8.44 -1.36
C LEU A 107 -12.69 -7.00 -1.30
N LEU A 108 -11.82 -6.00 -1.54
CA LEU A 108 -12.18 -4.57 -1.47
C LEU A 108 -13.15 -4.15 -2.59
N GLN A 109 -13.10 -4.83 -3.73
CA GLN A 109 -14.02 -4.61 -4.86
C GLN A 109 -15.29 -5.47 -4.77
N GLY A 110 -15.43 -6.30 -3.74
CA GLY A 110 -16.61 -7.13 -3.51
C GLY A 110 -17.84 -6.32 -3.05
N GLU A 111 -19.01 -6.93 -3.16
CA GLU A 111 -20.33 -6.29 -2.92
C GLU A 111 -20.47 -5.57 -1.57
N PHE A 112 -19.73 -6.02 -0.54
CA PHE A 112 -19.80 -5.44 0.80
C PHE A 112 -19.05 -4.11 0.90
N TYR A 113 -17.92 -3.98 0.22
CA TYR A 113 -17.06 -2.79 0.28
C TYR A 113 -17.29 -1.84 -0.88
N LEU A 114 -17.72 -2.35 -2.05
CA LEU A 114 -17.99 -1.55 -3.25
C LEU A 114 -18.88 -0.30 -3.01
N PRO A 115 -19.90 -0.31 -2.13
CA PRO A 115 -20.73 0.86 -1.87
C PRO A 115 -20.03 1.95 -1.04
N ILE A 116 -18.96 1.60 -0.29
CA ILE A 116 -18.35 2.47 0.73
C ILE A 116 -16.86 2.75 0.52
N ILE A 117 -16.15 1.91 -0.24
CA ILE A 117 -14.74 2.05 -0.56
C ILE A 117 -14.58 2.23 -2.07
N GLU A 118 -13.69 3.15 -2.42
CA GLU A 118 -13.15 3.31 -3.76
C GLU A 118 -11.68 2.89 -3.73
N LEU A 119 -11.35 1.81 -4.44
CA LEU A 119 -9.99 1.31 -4.53
C LEU A 119 -9.22 2.14 -5.56
N ALA A 120 -8.23 2.90 -5.11
CA ALA A 120 -7.31 3.62 -5.97
C ALA A 120 -6.33 2.67 -6.67
N GLU A 121 -5.62 3.17 -7.68
CA GLU A 121 -4.58 2.43 -8.40
C GLU A 121 -3.55 1.82 -7.43
N THR A 122 -3.33 0.51 -7.50
CA THR A 122 -2.37 -0.20 -6.65
C THR A 122 -0.95 0.25 -6.99
N GLN A 123 -0.21 0.67 -5.97
CA GLN A 123 1.17 1.14 -6.09
C GLN A 123 2.14 0.04 -5.65
N CYS A 124 3.15 -0.30 -6.46
CA CYS A 124 4.21 -1.24 -6.07
C CYS A 124 5.57 -0.53 -6.01
N LEU A 125 6.14 -0.47 -4.80
CA LEU A 125 7.48 0.08 -4.59
C LEU A 125 8.55 -0.92 -5.00
N LEU A 126 9.46 -0.43 -5.85
CA LEU A 126 10.68 -1.09 -6.26
C LEU A 126 11.85 -0.49 -5.47
N ASN A 127 12.76 -1.35 -5.01
CA ASN A 127 13.98 -0.93 -4.34
C ASN A 127 15.19 -1.19 -5.22
N ALA A 128 16.12 -0.24 -5.26
CA ALA A 128 17.36 -0.34 -6.02
C ALA A 128 18.14 -1.63 -5.71
N LYS A 129 18.24 -2.03 -4.44
CA LYS A 129 18.96 -3.25 -4.05
C LYS A 129 18.28 -4.49 -4.61
N HIS A 130 16.95 -4.54 -4.57
CA HIS A 130 16.18 -5.65 -5.14
C HIS A 130 16.33 -5.76 -6.65
N LEU A 131 16.27 -4.62 -7.36
CA LEU A 131 16.48 -4.57 -8.81
C LEU A 131 17.90 -5.00 -9.23
N ASN A 132 18.86 -4.92 -8.31
CA ASN A 132 20.24 -5.34 -8.51
C ASN A 132 20.52 -6.79 -8.11
N ASP A 133 19.54 -7.48 -7.55
CA ASP A 133 19.65 -8.87 -7.09
C ASP A 133 19.06 -9.82 -8.16
N PRO A 134 19.89 -10.61 -8.87
CA PRO A 134 19.44 -11.52 -9.92
C PRO A 134 18.46 -12.58 -9.42
N GLU A 135 18.63 -13.08 -8.21
CA GLU A 135 17.77 -14.14 -7.66
C GLU A 135 16.38 -13.57 -7.37
N LEU A 136 16.33 -12.33 -6.86
CA LEU A 136 15.07 -11.70 -6.49
C LEU A 136 14.27 -11.23 -7.71
N VAL A 137 14.91 -10.68 -8.74
CA VAL A 137 14.19 -10.23 -9.95
C VAL A 137 13.61 -11.39 -10.77
N GLU A 138 14.08 -12.62 -10.56
CA GLU A 138 13.51 -13.83 -11.15
C GLU A 138 12.50 -14.52 -10.21
N HIS A 139 12.43 -14.11 -8.94
CA HIS A 139 11.56 -14.73 -7.96
C HIS A 139 10.08 -14.49 -8.26
N GLU A 140 9.30 -15.57 -8.32
CA GLU A 140 7.88 -15.54 -8.71
C GLU A 140 7.06 -14.53 -7.90
N SER A 141 7.17 -14.56 -6.56
CA SER A 141 6.42 -13.62 -5.71
C SER A 141 6.81 -12.15 -5.91
N TYR A 142 8.04 -11.87 -6.33
CA TYR A 142 8.47 -10.49 -6.63
C TYR A 142 7.83 -10.02 -7.94
N LEU A 143 7.88 -10.87 -8.97
CA LEU A 143 7.29 -10.59 -10.27
C LEU A 143 5.77 -10.49 -10.20
N GLU A 144 5.13 -11.26 -9.34
CA GLU A 144 3.68 -11.25 -9.20
C GLU A 144 3.17 -9.92 -8.63
N LEU A 145 3.88 -9.32 -7.65
CA LEU A 145 3.56 -7.98 -7.17
C LEU A 145 3.61 -6.94 -8.29
N ILE A 146 4.58 -7.03 -9.19
CA ILE A 146 4.75 -6.12 -10.32
C ILE A 146 3.61 -6.28 -11.33
N LYS A 147 3.21 -7.52 -11.62
CA LYS A 147 2.11 -7.79 -12.54
C LYS A 147 0.76 -7.32 -12.01
N GLN A 148 0.52 -7.49 -10.70
CA GLN A 148 -0.75 -7.16 -10.04
C GLN A 148 -0.90 -5.66 -9.72
N ALA A 149 0.20 -4.91 -9.65
CA ALA A 149 0.15 -3.47 -9.40
C ALA A 149 -0.25 -2.67 -10.65
N ASP A 150 -0.93 -1.55 -10.44
CA ASP A 150 -1.30 -0.63 -11.51
C ASP A 150 -0.13 0.29 -11.86
N ASN A 151 0.64 0.74 -10.86
CA ASN A 151 1.79 1.62 -11.03
C ASN A 151 3.02 1.08 -10.29
N LEU A 152 4.20 1.26 -10.90
CA LEU A 152 5.48 1.00 -10.25
C LEU A 152 6.09 2.31 -9.74
N LEU A 153 6.62 2.28 -8.53
CA LEU A 153 7.26 3.42 -7.87
C LEU A 153 8.72 3.08 -7.56
N VAL A 154 9.64 4.03 -7.75
CA VAL A 154 11.06 3.82 -7.43
C VAL A 154 11.71 5.07 -6.86
N TYR A 155 12.61 4.90 -5.89
CA TYR A 155 13.57 5.93 -5.49
C TYR A 155 14.91 5.67 -6.18
N GLY A 156 15.40 6.64 -6.97
CA GLY A 156 16.75 6.67 -7.52
C GLY A 156 17.06 5.72 -8.70
N GLU A 157 16.88 4.40 -8.56
CA GLU A 157 17.31 3.40 -9.57
C GLU A 157 16.35 3.32 -10.77
N VAL A 158 16.47 4.27 -11.70
CA VAL A 158 15.52 4.43 -12.82
C VAL A 158 15.75 3.42 -13.96
N ALA A 159 17.00 3.12 -14.31
CA ALA A 159 17.31 2.35 -15.52
C ALA A 159 16.73 0.92 -15.48
N LYS A 160 16.99 0.19 -14.38
CA LYS A 160 16.46 -1.16 -14.20
C LYS A 160 14.96 -1.18 -13.98
N ALA A 161 14.44 -0.23 -13.19
CA ALA A 161 13.00 -0.09 -12.98
C ALA A 161 12.27 0.16 -14.31
N SER A 162 12.84 0.99 -15.20
CA SER A 162 12.29 1.31 -16.51
C SER A 162 12.25 0.09 -17.44
N SER A 163 13.30 -0.74 -17.43
CA SER A 163 13.32 -2.00 -18.19
C SER A 163 12.21 -2.95 -17.72
N LEU A 164 12.01 -3.05 -16.41
CA LEU A 164 10.99 -3.90 -15.80
C LEU A 164 9.57 -3.39 -16.10
N ALA A 165 9.36 -2.07 -15.94
CA ALA A 165 8.11 -1.39 -16.25
C ALA A 165 7.72 -1.56 -17.72
N LEU A 166 8.67 -1.43 -18.64
CA LEU A 166 8.44 -1.66 -20.07
C LEU A 166 8.07 -3.11 -20.37
N HIS A 167 8.76 -4.07 -19.76
CA HIS A 167 8.50 -5.50 -19.94
C HIS A 167 7.08 -5.87 -19.49
N TYR A 168 6.65 -5.39 -18.32
CA TYR A 168 5.32 -5.65 -17.77
C TYR A 168 4.25 -4.63 -18.19
N LYS A 169 4.59 -3.68 -19.07
CA LYS A 169 3.72 -2.60 -19.57
C LYS A 169 3.05 -1.80 -18.45
N LYS A 170 3.80 -1.49 -17.40
CA LYS A 170 3.34 -0.69 -16.26
C LYS A 170 3.84 0.75 -16.35
N PRO A 171 3.04 1.74 -15.96
CA PRO A 171 3.55 3.07 -15.65
C PRO A 171 4.62 3.01 -14.57
N LEU A 172 5.63 3.86 -14.69
CA LEU A 172 6.69 4.02 -13.70
C LEU A 172 6.72 5.48 -13.23
N THR A 173 6.66 5.68 -11.92
CA THR A 173 6.88 6.99 -11.29
C THR A 173 8.19 6.98 -10.50
N VAL A 174 9.01 8.00 -10.72
CA VAL A 174 10.24 8.23 -9.95
C VAL A 174 9.91 9.16 -8.79
N LEU A 175 9.95 8.61 -7.57
CA LEU A 175 9.65 9.34 -6.35
C LEU A 175 10.77 10.32 -6.01
N GLN A 176 10.40 11.53 -5.58
CA GLN A 176 11.35 12.60 -5.23
C GLN A 176 11.63 12.68 -3.73
N GLY A 177 10.78 12.08 -2.89
CA GLY A 177 10.89 12.18 -1.44
C GLY A 177 10.28 13.47 -0.88
N ASP A 178 9.52 14.20 -1.68
CA ASP A 178 8.94 15.50 -1.33
C ASP A 178 7.40 15.49 -1.41
N GLN A 179 6.78 16.66 -1.23
CA GLN A 179 5.33 16.83 -1.26
C GLN A 179 4.71 16.48 -2.62
N GLY A 180 5.48 16.54 -3.72
CA GLY A 180 5.02 16.21 -5.05
C GLY A 180 4.58 14.76 -5.19
N ASP A 181 5.17 13.85 -4.42
CA ASP A 181 4.80 12.44 -4.39
C ASP A 181 3.37 12.24 -3.86
N ALA A 182 2.84 13.16 -3.04
CA ALA A 182 1.47 13.08 -2.52
C ALA A 182 0.40 13.25 -3.63
N ASN A 183 0.77 13.75 -4.81
CA ASN A 183 -0.14 13.81 -5.96
C ASN A 183 -0.57 12.42 -6.45
N LEU A 184 0.17 11.37 -6.11
CA LEU A 184 -0.24 9.98 -6.36
C LEU A 184 -1.57 9.65 -5.68
N LEU A 185 -1.88 10.31 -4.57
CA LEU A 185 -3.11 10.09 -3.82
C LEU A 185 -4.35 10.70 -4.49
N ASN A 186 -4.17 11.57 -5.48
CA ASN A 186 -5.26 12.23 -6.21
C ASN A 186 -5.65 11.47 -7.50
N LYS A 187 -4.96 10.37 -7.81
CA LYS A 187 -5.28 9.47 -8.92
C LYS A 187 -6.18 8.34 -8.38
N ALA A 188 -7.45 8.65 -8.15
CA ALA A 188 -8.48 7.67 -7.78
C ALA A 188 -9.61 7.74 -8.83
#